data_AF-K2SCH2-F1
#
_entry.id   AF-K2SCH2-F1
#
_cell.length_a   1.000
_cell.length_b   1.000
_cell.length_c   1.000
_cell.angle_alpha   90.00
_cell.angle_beta   90.00
_cell.angle_gamma   90.00
#
_symmetry.space_group_name_H-M   'P 1'
#
loop_
_entity.id
_entity.type
_entity.pdbx_description
1 polymer ?
#
loop_
_entity_poly.entity_id
_entity_poly.type
_entity_poly.pdbx_seq_one_letter_code
_entity_poly.pdbx_strand_id
1 'polypeptide(L)'
;MKSSLALSLLSASLGAQAAPLATTENVHASNLLSTRQTASESADPVPAPATTWDPPAQLVAPLKAVWDHEISTYSDALGFRNYGYDQVIANNGSINYCVRWESDTKVSAETRSLAEKAIQRQFKKWMDVLKGFDGWPYDEVPVKVVGWAVRDKGVLEGDTSGLQVYTGKDADGIPQCDEACGRFFHQDGDYSGCKAGVDRHYGEFPSFTSWACLCLGDWVAEISSFPFLLFADQSLWITDSMEFGAGAGGDWGQRLSEQEFVAGLEKDNIETVLHELGHTFALDGEFTRGFQ
;
A
#
# COMPACT_ATOMS: atom_id res chain seq x y z
N MET A 1 -39.27 -25.44 7.57
CA MET A 1 -39.60 -24.19 8.27
C MET A 1 -38.57 -23.16 7.87
N LYS A 2 -39.03 -22.10 7.22
CA LYS A 2 -38.23 -20.97 6.74
C LYS A 2 -38.20 -19.94 7.88
N SER A 3 -37.02 -19.43 8.22
CA SER A 3 -36.90 -18.16 8.95
C SER A 3 -35.80 -17.34 8.30
N SER A 4 -36.26 -16.39 7.49
CA SER A 4 -35.49 -15.27 6.96
C SER A 4 -35.27 -14.27 8.10
N LEU A 5 -34.02 -13.86 8.35
CA LEU A 5 -33.74 -12.57 8.99
C LEU A 5 -33.27 -11.61 7.89
N ALA A 6 -34.13 -10.64 7.60
CA ALA A 6 -33.82 -9.48 6.80
C ALA A 6 -33.08 -8.48 7.68
N LEU A 7 -31.90 -8.02 7.24
CA LEU A 7 -31.23 -6.86 7.83
C LEU A 7 -31.49 -5.66 6.90
N SER A 8 -32.25 -4.70 7.40
CA SER A 8 -32.60 -3.46 6.71
C SER A 8 -31.38 -2.59 6.48
N LEU A 9 -31.05 -2.35 5.21
CA LEU A 9 -30.23 -1.22 4.77
C LEU A 9 -31.13 0.01 4.67
N LEU A 10 -30.88 1.03 5.51
CA LEU A 10 -31.43 2.37 5.29
C LEU A 10 -30.37 3.24 4.62
N SER A 11 -30.72 3.71 3.43
CA SER A 11 -29.95 4.55 2.52
C SER A 11 -29.95 6.02 2.95
N ALA A 12 -28.85 6.73 2.71
CA ALA A 12 -28.85 8.19 2.57
C ALA A 12 -28.20 8.57 1.23
N SER A 13 -29.01 8.52 0.17
CA SER A 13 -28.69 9.11 -1.13
C SER A 13 -29.22 10.55 -1.18
N LEU A 14 -28.34 11.56 -1.20
CA LEU A 14 -28.76 12.90 -1.63
C LEU A 14 -28.81 12.91 -3.17
N GLY A 15 -30.03 12.87 -3.71
CA GLY A 15 -30.29 13.12 -5.12
C GLY A 15 -30.17 14.61 -5.43
N ALA A 16 -29.27 14.96 -6.36
CA ALA A 16 -29.28 16.26 -7.00
C ALA A 16 -30.46 16.30 -8.00
N GLN A 17 -31.45 17.14 -7.72
CA GLN A 17 -32.53 17.46 -8.65
C GLN A 17 -32.02 18.45 -9.69
N ALA A 18 -32.14 18.06 -10.96
CA ALA A 18 -31.97 18.95 -12.11
C ALA A 18 -33.11 19.98 -12.16
N ALA A 19 -32.77 21.24 -12.37
CA ALA A 19 -33.70 22.29 -12.80
C ALA A 19 -33.21 22.90 -14.13
N PRO A 20 -34.13 23.35 -15.02
CA PRO A 20 -33.88 23.42 -16.46
C PRO A 20 -33.24 24.74 -16.95
N LEU A 21 -32.67 24.64 -18.15
CA LEU A 21 -32.14 25.69 -19.02
C LEU A 21 -33.03 26.94 -19.15
N ALA A 22 -32.42 28.12 -19.05
CA ALA A 22 -32.89 29.35 -19.67
C ALA A 22 -31.81 29.90 -20.62
N THR A 23 -32.22 30.21 -21.85
CA THR A 23 -31.41 30.63 -23.00
C THR A 23 -31.29 32.16 -23.13
N THR A 24 -30.15 32.62 -23.68
CA THR A 24 -29.86 33.90 -24.41
C THR A 24 -29.95 35.22 -23.59
N GLU A 25 -29.06 36.22 -23.64
CA GLU A 25 -28.25 36.83 -24.72
C GLU A 25 -27.01 37.64 -24.21
N ASN A 26 -26.08 37.86 -25.15
CA ASN A 26 -25.25 39.06 -25.42
C ASN A 26 -24.10 39.57 -24.50
N VAL A 27 -22.89 39.28 -25.00
CA VAL A 27 -21.67 40.09 -25.11
C VAL A 27 -21.74 41.56 -24.66
N HIS A 28 -20.87 41.92 -23.71
CA HIS A 28 -20.12 43.18 -23.75
C HIS A 28 -18.76 43.01 -23.05
N ALA A 29 -17.69 43.01 -23.84
CA ALA A 29 -16.33 43.16 -23.36
C ALA A 29 -16.09 44.63 -22.96
N SER A 30 -15.56 44.88 -21.76
CA SER A 30 -14.74 46.06 -21.44
C SER A 30 -13.97 45.88 -20.13
N ASN A 31 -12.65 45.80 -20.29
CA ASN A 31 -11.58 46.27 -19.41
C ASN A 31 -11.94 46.62 -17.96
N LEU A 32 -11.44 45.81 -17.01
CA LEU A 32 -10.90 46.33 -15.77
C LEU A 32 -9.53 45.71 -15.48
N LEU A 33 -8.64 46.62 -15.11
CA LEU A 33 -7.20 46.52 -15.08
C LEU A 33 -6.66 45.46 -14.11
N SER A 34 -5.58 44.82 -14.59
CA SER A 34 -4.50 44.21 -13.84
C SER A 34 -4.22 44.89 -12.49
N THR A 35 -4.44 44.15 -11.41
CA THR A 35 -3.75 44.36 -10.14
C THR A 35 -2.96 43.10 -9.85
N ARG A 36 -1.68 43.07 -10.27
CA ARG A 36 -0.71 42.08 -9.78
C ARG A 36 -0.47 42.37 -8.30
N GLN A 37 -1.17 41.65 -7.43
CA GLN A 37 -0.80 41.58 -6.03
C GLN A 37 0.36 40.59 -5.94
N THR A 38 1.59 41.11 -5.86
CA THR A 38 2.76 40.33 -5.46
C THR A 38 2.58 39.94 -4.00
N ALA A 39 1.95 38.79 -3.77
CA ALA A 39 2.06 38.10 -2.50
C ALA A 39 3.51 37.62 -2.38
N SER A 40 4.28 38.33 -1.57
CA SER A 40 5.57 37.86 -1.06
C SER A 40 5.27 36.66 -0.18
N GLU A 41 5.36 35.46 -0.75
CA GLU A 41 5.32 34.21 -0.02
C GLU A 41 6.62 34.13 0.80
N SER A 42 6.53 34.50 2.08
CA SER A 42 7.57 34.20 3.05
C SER A 42 7.61 32.68 3.18
N ALA A 43 8.61 32.05 2.55
CA ALA A 43 8.90 30.64 2.76
C ALA A 43 9.39 30.48 4.20
N ASP A 44 8.45 30.23 5.12
CA ASP A 44 8.80 29.70 6.44
C ASP A 44 9.61 28.41 6.24
N PRO A 45 10.70 28.20 7.00
CA PRO A 45 11.47 26.98 6.89
C PRO A 45 10.56 25.79 7.22
N VAL A 46 10.53 24.81 6.31
CA VAL A 46 9.83 23.55 6.52
C VAL A 46 10.33 22.96 7.86
N PRO A 47 9.44 22.71 8.84
CA PRO A 47 9.82 22.10 10.10
C PRO A 47 10.57 20.79 9.86
N ALA A 48 11.58 20.51 10.69
CA ALA A 48 12.24 19.20 10.64
C ALA A 48 11.19 18.08 10.86
N PRO A 49 11.35 16.91 10.22
CA PRO A 49 10.47 15.78 10.44
C PRO A 49 10.37 15.44 11.93
N ALA A 50 9.16 15.21 12.43
CA ALA A 50 8.97 14.75 13.80
C ALA A 50 9.62 13.38 13.97
N THR A 51 10.24 13.13 15.14
CA THR A 51 10.87 11.83 15.46
C THR A 51 10.06 11.01 16.47
N THR A 52 9.02 11.62 17.05
CA THR A 52 8.11 10.99 18.02
C THR A 52 6.70 11.50 17.76
N TRP A 53 5.70 10.71 18.14
CA TRP A 53 4.31 11.15 18.09
C TRP A 53 4.03 12.29 19.08
N ASP A 54 3.84 13.50 18.56
CA ASP A 54 3.48 14.70 19.32
C ASP A 54 2.47 15.55 18.51
N PRO A 55 1.18 15.17 18.49
CA PRO A 55 0.18 15.85 17.68
C PRO A 55 -0.15 17.23 18.27
N PRO A 56 -0.59 18.20 17.43
CA PRO A 56 -1.03 19.50 17.91
C PRO A 56 -2.05 19.39 19.05
N ALA A 57 -1.93 20.26 20.08
CA ALA A 57 -2.72 20.15 21.31
C ALA A 57 -4.25 20.10 21.06
N GLN A 58 -4.73 20.77 20.02
CA GLN A 58 -6.14 20.75 19.62
C GLN A 58 -6.61 19.40 19.04
N LEU A 59 -5.68 18.57 18.54
CA LEU A 59 -5.97 17.25 17.98
C LEU A 59 -5.84 16.12 19.01
N VAL A 60 -5.15 16.31 20.14
CA VAL A 60 -4.97 15.27 21.16
C VAL A 60 -6.30 14.69 21.65
N ALA A 61 -7.25 15.54 22.02
CA ALA A 61 -8.55 15.11 22.54
C ALA A 61 -9.41 14.37 21.48
N PRO A 62 -9.63 14.90 20.26
CA PRO A 62 -10.40 14.18 19.24
C PRO A 62 -9.72 12.88 18.79
N LEU A 63 -8.40 12.84 18.63
CA LEU A 63 -7.68 11.60 18.28
C LEU A 63 -7.84 10.54 19.37
N LYS A 64 -7.79 10.93 20.65
CA LYS A 64 -8.07 10.01 21.75
C LYS A 64 -9.51 9.49 21.72
N ALA A 65 -10.49 10.34 21.40
CA ALA A 65 -11.89 9.91 21.33
C ALA A 65 -12.12 8.87 20.21
N VAL A 66 -11.47 9.04 19.05
CA VAL A 66 -11.48 8.06 17.95
C VAL A 66 -10.83 6.75 18.42
N TRP A 67 -9.64 6.82 19.01
CA TRP A 67 -8.94 5.64 19.54
C TRP A 67 -9.78 4.87 20.58
N ASP A 68 -10.35 5.57 21.56
CA ASP A 68 -11.18 4.93 22.59
C ASP A 68 -12.43 4.29 21.97
N HIS A 69 -13.03 4.93 20.97
CA HIS A 69 -14.17 4.37 20.23
C HIS A 69 -13.79 3.09 19.48
N GLU A 70 -12.69 3.12 18.71
CA GLU A 70 -12.14 1.96 17.98
C GLU A 70 -11.90 0.78 18.93
N ILE A 71 -11.12 1.00 20.01
CA ILE A 71 -10.81 -0.04 21.00
C ILE A 71 -12.06 -0.60 21.68
N SER A 72 -13.09 0.23 21.91
CA SER A 72 -14.33 -0.23 22.54
C SER A 72 -15.30 -0.93 21.57
N THR A 73 -15.22 -0.62 20.28
CA THR A 73 -16.13 -1.12 19.25
C THR A 73 -15.71 -2.50 18.77
N TYR A 74 -14.40 -2.71 18.59
CA TYR A 74 -13.87 -3.96 18.11
C TYR A 74 -13.39 -4.84 19.26
N SER A 75 -13.95 -6.05 19.36
CA SER A 75 -13.59 -7.02 20.41
C SER A 75 -12.13 -7.47 20.38
N ASP A 76 -11.45 -7.28 19.25
CA ASP A 76 -10.04 -7.58 19.04
C ASP A 76 -9.36 -6.51 18.16
N ALA A 77 -9.44 -5.26 18.59
CA ALA A 77 -8.91 -4.11 17.85
C ALA A 77 -7.39 -4.18 17.57
N LEU A 78 -6.64 -4.95 18.36
CA LEU A 78 -5.16 -5.05 18.29
C LEU A 78 -4.64 -6.44 17.90
N GLY A 79 -5.49 -7.45 17.80
CA GLY A 79 -5.07 -8.81 17.44
C GLY A 79 -4.83 -9.00 15.95
N PHE A 80 -5.28 -8.06 15.11
CA PHE A 80 -4.99 -8.08 13.69
C PHE A 80 -3.56 -7.57 13.40
N ARG A 81 -2.62 -8.50 13.21
CA ARG A 81 -1.19 -8.21 13.02
C ARG A 81 -0.74 -8.46 11.58
N ASN A 82 -1.41 -7.83 10.63
CA ASN A 82 -1.08 -7.93 9.20
C ASN A 82 -0.90 -6.58 8.51
N TYR A 83 -0.87 -5.46 9.24
CA TYR A 83 -0.57 -4.17 8.62
C TYR A 83 0.88 -4.10 8.14
N GLY A 84 1.19 -3.15 7.27
CA GLY A 84 2.51 -2.99 6.67
C GLY A 84 3.65 -2.97 7.69
N TYR A 85 3.44 -2.37 8.86
CA TYR A 85 4.42 -2.40 9.96
C TYR A 85 4.68 -3.84 10.47
N ASP A 86 3.62 -4.62 10.70
CA ASP A 86 3.71 -6.02 11.13
C ASP A 86 4.40 -6.87 10.07
N GLN A 87 4.16 -6.58 8.79
CA GLN A 87 4.77 -7.29 7.67
C GLN A 87 6.28 -7.05 7.63
N VAL A 88 6.71 -5.78 7.69
CA VAL A 88 8.12 -5.42 7.70
C VAL A 88 8.83 -6.03 8.92
N ILE A 89 8.21 -5.98 10.10
CA ILE A 89 8.78 -6.54 11.32
C ILE A 89 8.86 -8.08 11.24
N ALA A 90 7.79 -8.74 10.79
CA ALA A 90 7.77 -10.20 10.65
C ALA A 90 8.77 -10.70 9.60
N ASN A 91 9.07 -9.88 8.59
CA ASN A 91 10.01 -10.18 7.52
C ASN A 91 11.39 -9.50 7.72
N ASN A 92 11.73 -9.19 8.97
CA ASN A 92 13.03 -8.69 9.41
C ASN A 92 13.59 -7.52 8.57
N GLY A 93 12.73 -6.54 8.28
CA GLY A 93 13.12 -5.33 7.55
C GLY A 93 13.11 -5.48 6.05
N SER A 94 12.32 -6.40 5.48
CA SER A 94 12.13 -6.51 4.04
C SER A 94 10.66 -6.69 3.67
N ILE A 95 10.32 -6.37 2.43
CA ILE A 95 9.00 -6.61 1.85
C ILE A 95 9.16 -7.20 0.47
N ASN A 96 8.20 -8.00 0.09
CA ASN A 96 8.22 -8.76 -1.14
C ASN A 96 6.80 -8.68 -1.71
N TYR A 97 6.69 -8.55 -3.03
CA TYR A 97 5.46 -8.30 -3.74
C TYR A 97 5.15 -9.43 -4.70
N CYS A 98 3.87 -9.76 -4.86
CA CYS A 98 3.40 -10.47 -6.03
C CYS A 98 2.50 -9.55 -6.87
N VAL A 99 2.84 -9.40 -8.15
CA VAL A 99 2.06 -8.56 -9.06
C VAL A 99 0.91 -9.40 -9.61
N ARG A 100 -0.33 -8.97 -9.38
CA ARG A 100 -1.53 -9.53 -9.99
C ARG A 100 -1.91 -8.66 -11.19
N TRP A 101 -1.58 -9.13 -12.38
CA TRP A 101 -1.87 -8.44 -13.63
C TRP A 101 -3.16 -9.00 -14.22
N GLU A 102 -4.26 -8.25 -14.06
CA GLU A 102 -5.59 -8.70 -14.44
C GLU A 102 -5.87 -8.64 -15.95
N SER A 103 -5.23 -7.70 -16.62
CA SER A 103 -5.44 -7.38 -18.03
C SER A 103 -4.76 -8.36 -18.99
N ASP A 104 -5.24 -8.37 -20.24
CA ASP A 104 -4.61 -9.12 -21.34
C ASP A 104 -3.51 -8.30 -22.07
N THR A 105 -3.29 -7.03 -21.68
CA THR A 105 -2.20 -6.21 -22.19
C THR A 105 -0.85 -6.90 -21.96
N LYS A 106 -0.03 -6.97 -23.01
CA LYS A 106 1.29 -7.60 -22.95
C LYS A 106 2.25 -6.80 -22.06
N VAL A 107 3.01 -7.53 -21.23
CA VAL A 107 4.00 -6.95 -20.32
C VAL A 107 5.39 -7.39 -20.73
N SER A 108 6.16 -6.46 -21.29
CA SER A 108 7.54 -6.71 -21.70
C SER A 108 8.47 -6.91 -20.49
N ALA A 109 9.66 -7.48 -20.72
CA ALA A 109 10.70 -7.56 -19.69
C ALA A 109 11.11 -6.18 -19.14
N GLU A 110 11.12 -5.16 -20.00
CA GLU A 110 11.40 -3.78 -19.61
C GLU A 110 10.29 -3.22 -18.71
N THR A 111 9.02 -3.41 -19.11
CA THR A 111 7.86 -3.00 -18.31
C THR A 111 7.88 -3.67 -16.93
N ARG A 112 8.22 -4.96 -16.86
CA ARG A 112 8.37 -5.67 -15.57
C ARG A 112 9.48 -5.07 -14.70
N SER A 113 10.63 -4.75 -15.29
CA SER A 113 11.75 -4.11 -14.56
C SER A 113 11.39 -2.71 -14.07
N LEU A 114 10.67 -1.93 -14.88
CA LEU A 114 10.19 -0.61 -14.50
C LEU A 114 9.12 -0.70 -13.40
N ALA A 115 8.22 -1.68 -13.46
CA ALA A 115 7.22 -1.91 -12.42
C ALA A 115 7.87 -2.20 -11.06
N GLU A 116 8.86 -3.10 -11.01
CA GLU A 116 9.59 -3.37 -9.77
C GLU A 116 10.29 -2.12 -9.22
N LYS A 117 10.97 -1.35 -10.07
CA LYS A 117 11.59 -0.08 -9.67
C LYS A 117 10.56 0.94 -9.18
N ALA A 118 9.39 1.02 -9.81
CA ALA A 118 8.33 1.93 -9.40
C ALA A 118 7.83 1.60 -7.99
N ILE A 119 7.53 0.33 -7.71
CA ILE A 119 7.11 -0.14 -6.39
C ILE A 119 8.19 0.16 -5.34
N GLN A 120 9.45 -0.16 -5.63
CA GLN A 120 10.58 0.15 -4.75
C GLN A 120 10.67 1.65 -4.44
N ARG A 121 10.51 2.52 -5.44
CA ARG A 121 10.53 3.97 -5.24
C ARG A 121 9.36 4.45 -4.37
N GLN A 122 8.14 3.98 -4.62
CA GLN A 122 6.97 4.41 -3.85
C GLN A 122 7.05 3.93 -2.39
N PHE A 123 7.43 2.67 -2.18
CA PHE A 123 7.57 2.11 -0.83
C PHE A 123 8.71 2.79 -0.05
N LYS A 124 9.84 3.07 -0.70
CA LYS A 124 10.97 3.77 -0.07
C LYS A 124 10.55 5.12 0.51
N LYS A 125 9.68 5.87 -0.18
CA LYS A 125 9.20 7.17 0.34
C LYS A 125 8.49 7.02 1.68
N TRP A 126 7.65 5.99 1.83
CA TRP A 126 7.04 5.67 3.11
C TRP A 126 8.07 5.29 4.18
N MET A 127 9.06 4.48 3.82
CA MET A 127 10.12 4.08 4.75
C MET A 127 11.00 5.26 5.18
N ASP A 128 11.26 6.22 4.28
CA ASP A 128 12.01 7.43 4.60
C ASP A 128 11.26 8.31 5.62
N VAL A 129 9.92 8.30 5.62
CA VAL A 129 9.11 8.99 6.64
C VAL A 129 9.15 8.26 7.99
N LEU A 130 9.15 6.92 7.98
CA LEU A 130 9.21 6.14 9.21
C LEU A 130 10.61 6.08 9.81
N LYS A 131 11.65 6.30 9.01
CA LYS A 131 13.04 6.26 9.45
C LYS A 131 13.29 7.22 10.60
N GLY A 132 13.63 6.66 11.77
CA GLY A 132 13.87 7.44 12.99
C GLY A 132 12.61 7.98 13.67
N PHE A 133 11.41 7.62 13.18
CA PHE A 133 10.15 7.95 13.80
C PHE A 133 9.73 6.86 14.80
N ASP A 134 9.43 7.26 16.03
CA ASP A 134 8.78 6.45 17.08
C ASP A 134 9.41 5.06 17.31
N GLY A 135 10.74 4.98 17.24
CA GLY A 135 11.49 3.75 17.49
C GLY A 135 11.50 2.76 16.32
N TRP A 136 11.13 3.18 15.11
CA TRP A 136 11.23 2.37 13.91
C TRP A 136 12.65 1.78 13.74
N PRO A 137 12.80 0.44 13.62
CA PRO A 137 14.09 -0.21 13.79
C PRO A 137 14.90 -0.36 12.49
N TYR A 138 14.36 0.04 11.34
CA TYR A 138 14.98 -0.21 10.04
C TYR A 138 15.41 1.08 9.34
N ASP A 139 16.67 1.15 8.93
CA ASP A 139 17.22 2.26 8.14
C ASP A 139 16.83 2.19 6.65
N GLU A 140 16.62 0.97 6.17
CA GLU A 140 16.22 0.64 4.80
C GLU A 140 15.33 -0.61 4.84
N VAL A 141 14.34 -0.67 3.96
CA VAL A 141 13.48 -1.85 3.79
C VAL A 141 13.50 -2.24 2.31
N PRO A 142 14.28 -3.27 1.93
CA PRO A 142 14.33 -3.73 0.55
C PRO A 142 12.97 -4.28 0.11
N VAL A 143 12.54 -3.88 -1.10
CA VAL A 143 11.31 -4.38 -1.73
C VAL A 143 11.65 -5.20 -2.97
N LYS A 144 11.09 -6.39 -3.12
CA LYS A 144 11.33 -7.26 -4.29
C LYS A 144 10.04 -7.76 -4.92
N VAL A 145 9.99 -7.90 -6.25
CA VAL A 145 8.88 -8.61 -6.90
C VAL A 145 9.22 -10.09 -7.02
N VAL A 146 8.49 -10.93 -6.29
CA VAL A 146 8.80 -12.34 -6.13
C VAL A 146 7.92 -13.25 -6.98
N GLY A 147 6.87 -12.72 -7.62
CA GLY A 147 6.00 -13.46 -8.52
C GLY A 147 5.06 -12.57 -9.33
N TRP A 148 4.48 -13.17 -10.37
CA TRP A 148 3.50 -12.54 -11.26
C TRP A 148 2.32 -13.48 -11.46
N ALA A 149 1.11 -13.03 -11.13
CA ALA A 149 -0.13 -13.71 -11.48
C ALA A 149 -0.74 -13.07 -12.72
N VAL A 150 -1.00 -13.88 -13.75
CA VAL A 150 -1.57 -13.46 -15.05
C VAL A 150 -2.66 -14.43 -15.49
N ARG A 151 -3.57 -13.99 -16.37
CA ARG A 151 -4.61 -14.85 -16.94
C ARG A 151 -4.00 -15.95 -17.83
N ASP A 152 -3.00 -15.59 -18.62
CA ASP A 152 -2.27 -16.45 -19.53
C ASP A 152 -0.77 -16.14 -19.45
N LYS A 153 0.08 -17.18 -19.46
CA LYS A 153 1.54 -16.99 -19.35
C LYS A 153 2.12 -16.17 -20.50
N GLY A 154 1.50 -16.22 -21.68
CA GLY A 154 1.89 -15.45 -22.84
C GLY A 154 1.59 -13.96 -22.73
N VAL A 155 0.94 -13.49 -21.65
CA VAL A 155 0.87 -12.06 -21.31
C VAL A 155 2.25 -11.49 -20.98
N LEU A 156 3.12 -12.29 -20.36
CA LEU A 156 4.49 -11.87 -20.04
C LEU A 156 5.42 -12.17 -21.22
N GLU A 157 5.96 -11.12 -21.83
CA GLU A 157 6.86 -11.23 -22.98
C GLU A 157 8.32 -11.27 -22.57
N GLY A 158 9.16 -11.87 -23.41
CA GLY A 158 10.60 -12.01 -23.16
C GLY A 158 10.93 -13.16 -22.20
N ASP A 159 12.10 -13.09 -21.57
CA ASP A 159 12.54 -14.14 -20.65
C ASP A 159 11.76 -14.10 -19.33
N THR A 160 11.17 -15.24 -18.98
CA THR A 160 10.41 -15.48 -17.74
C THR A 160 11.00 -16.63 -16.92
N SER A 161 12.16 -17.18 -17.31
CA SER A 161 12.79 -18.33 -16.65
C SER A 161 13.13 -18.10 -15.18
N GLY A 162 13.41 -16.85 -14.80
CA GLY A 162 13.64 -16.43 -13.41
C GLY A 162 12.38 -15.98 -12.65
N LEU A 163 11.20 -16.00 -13.28
CA LEU A 163 9.96 -15.55 -12.65
C LEU A 163 9.12 -16.72 -12.16
N GLN A 164 8.58 -16.56 -10.96
CA GLN A 164 7.47 -17.38 -10.52
C GLN A 164 6.18 -16.83 -11.16
N VAL A 165 5.64 -17.57 -12.14
CA VAL A 165 4.42 -17.17 -12.86
C VAL A 165 3.24 -18.02 -12.42
N TYR A 166 2.23 -17.37 -11.85
CA TYR A 166 0.97 -17.97 -11.44
C TYR A 166 -0.11 -17.73 -12.51
N THR A 167 -0.94 -18.74 -12.74
CA THR A 167 -2.14 -18.67 -13.58
C THR A 167 -3.39 -19.11 -12.81
N GLY A 168 -3.26 -19.23 -11.48
CA GLY A 168 -4.39 -19.45 -10.59
C GLY A 168 -5.32 -18.24 -10.61
N LYS A 169 -6.58 -18.45 -10.22
CA LYS A 169 -7.60 -17.42 -10.17
C LYS A 169 -8.31 -17.47 -8.83
N ASP A 170 -8.76 -16.31 -8.36
CA ASP A 170 -9.65 -16.22 -7.21
C ASP A 170 -11.10 -16.59 -7.59
N ALA A 171 -12.02 -16.45 -6.63
CA ALA A 171 -13.43 -16.75 -6.80
C ALA A 171 -14.12 -15.95 -7.93
N ASP A 172 -13.59 -14.77 -8.25
CA ASP A 172 -14.11 -13.88 -9.29
C ASP A 172 -13.42 -14.11 -10.65
N GLY A 173 -12.53 -15.10 -10.74
CA GLY A 173 -11.83 -15.45 -11.97
C GLY A 173 -10.69 -14.51 -12.32
N ILE A 174 -10.18 -13.76 -11.33
CA ILE A 174 -9.11 -12.78 -11.49
C ILE A 174 -7.79 -13.46 -11.15
N PRO A 175 -6.69 -13.20 -11.91
CA PRO A 175 -5.39 -13.78 -11.61
C PRO A 175 -4.98 -13.56 -10.16
N GLN A 176 -4.58 -14.64 -9.49
CA GLN A 176 -4.26 -14.66 -8.08
C GLN A 176 -2.92 -15.37 -7.89
N CYS A 177 -2.07 -14.76 -7.06
CA CYS A 177 -0.84 -15.39 -6.59
C CYS A 177 -1.20 -16.53 -5.65
N ASP A 178 -0.36 -17.56 -5.53
CA ASP A 178 -0.66 -18.73 -4.72
C ASP A 178 -1.00 -18.34 -3.27
N GLU A 179 -2.26 -18.54 -2.89
CA GLU A 179 -2.78 -18.17 -1.55
C GLU A 179 -2.01 -18.91 -0.46
N ALA A 180 -1.55 -20.14 -0.77
CA ALA A 180 -0.76 -20.96 0.14
C ALA A 180 0.59 -20.31 0.53
N CYS A 181 1.02 -19.30 -0.23
CA CYS A 181 2.27 -18.57 -0.04
C CYS A 181 2.05 -17.10 0.37
N GLY A 182 0.80 -16.64 0.53
CA GLY A 182 0.48 -15.24 0.82
C GLY A 182 0.24 -15.00 2.31
N ARG A 183 0.92 -14.01 2.90
CA ARG A 183 0.80 -13.69 4.34
C ARG A 183 -0.62 -13.39 4.79
N PHE A 184 -1.37 -12.71 3.93
CA PHE A 184 -2.78 -12.39 4.17
C PHE A 184 -3.62 -13.63 4.55
N PHE A 185 -3.33 -14.79 3.95
CA PHE A 185 -4.05 -16.04 4.15
C PHE A 185 -3.50 -16.89 5.32
N HIS A 186 -2.25 -16.65 5.74
CA HIS A 186 -1.49 -17.48 6.69
C HIS A 186 -0.89 -16.64 7.82
N GLN A 187 -1.74 -15.89 8.52
CA GLN A 187 -1.35 -15.07 9.67
C GLN A 187 -0.86 -15.88 10.88
N ASP A 188 -1.14 -17.18 10.88
CA ASP A 188 -0.63 -18.18 11.82
C ASP A 188 0.83 -18.59 11.57
N GLY A 189 1.41 -18.18 10.44
CA GLY A 189 2.76 -18.54 10.05
C GLY A 189 2.87 -19.93 9.39
N ASP A 190 1.77 -20.64 9.15
CA ASP A 190 1.81 -21.97 8.56
C ASP A 190 1.75 -21.91 7.03
N TYR A 191 2.92 -21.95 6.40
CA TYR A 191 3.08 -22.01 4.94
C TYR A 191 3.37 -23.42 4.44
N SER A 192 3.07 -24.47 5.21
CA SER A 192 3.32 -25.86 4.79
C SER A 192 2.63 -26.23 3.47
N GLY A 193 1.58 -25.50 3.09
CA GLY A 193 0.91 -25.61 1.80
C GLY A 193 1.62 -24.93 0.62
N CYS A 194 2.59 -24.04 0.87
CA CYS A 194 3.28 -23.28 -0.16
C CYS A 194 4.21 -24.19 -0.98
N LYS A 195 3.75 -24.59 -2.17
CA LYS A 195 4.50 -25.50 -3.05
C LYS A 195 5.76 -24.86 -3.65
N ALA A 196 5.85 -23.54 -3.61
CA ALA A 196 7.00 -22.81 -4.11
C ALA A 196 8.22 -22.88 -3.14
N GLY A 197 8.05 -23.44 -1.94
CA GLY A 197 9.14 -23.83 -1.01
C GLY A 197 9.33 -22.90 0.20
N VAL A 198 10.23 -23.26 1.12
CA VAL A 198 10.54 -22.49 2.35
C VAL A 198 11.18 -21.13 2.10
N ASP A 199 11.90 -20.99 0.98
CA ASP A 199 12.34 -19.70 0.44
C ASP A 199 11.15 -18.80 0.08
N ARG A 200 9.93 -19.37 0.17
CA ARG A 200 8.59 -18.77 0.03
C ARG A 200 7.67 -18.82 1.32
N HIS A 201 8.16 -19.17 2.54
CA HIS A 201 7.47 -19.12 3.88
C HIS A 201 7.84 -17.96 4.83
N TYR A 202 6.91 -17.38 5.60
CA TYR A 202 7.25 -16.30 6.56
C TYR A 202 7.68 -16.80 7.95
N GLY A 203 8.68 -16.11 8.51
CA GLY A 203 8.99 -15.92 9.93
C GLY A 203 8.70 -17.04 10.93
N GLU A 204 9.75 -17.75 11.35
CA GLU A 204 9.84 -18.23 12.73
C GLU A 204 9.89 -16.99 13.64
N PHE A 205 8.94 -16.82 14.56
CA PHE A 205 9.17 -15.98 15.73
C PHE A 205 10.36 -16.60 16.48
N PRO A 206 11.56 -16.00 16.56
CA PRO A 206 12.34 -16.25 17.75
C PRO A 206 11.46 -15.70 18.86
N SER A 207 11.01 -16.58 19.74
CA SER A 207 10.36 -16.19 20.97
C SER A 207 11.21 -15.11 21.65
N PHE A 208 10.83 -13.84 21.52
CA PHE A 208 11.37 -12.76 22.32
C PHE A 208 10.80 -12.94 23.73
N THR A 209 11.28 -13.97 24.41
CA THR A 209 11.20 -14.07 25.85
C THR A 209 12.23 -13.10 26.40
N SER A 210 11.71 -11.97 26.89
CA SER A 210 12.41 -10.91 27.61
C SER A 210 13.08 -9.82 26.77
N TRP A 211 12.60 -8.59 27.03
CA TRP A 211 13.39 -7.39 27.24
C TRP A 211 14.93 -7.58 27.16
N ALA A 212 15.54 -7.07 26.09
CA ALA A 212 16.94 -6.64 26.09
C ALA A 212 16.97 -5.30 25.34
N CYS A 213 16.65 -4.18 26.01
CA CYS A 213 17.62 -3.31 26.68
C CYS A 213 18.77 -2.86 25.75
N LEU A 214 18.66 -1.60 25.31
CA LEU A 214 19.70 -0.57 25.29
C LEU A 214 21.14 -1.02 25.63
N CYS A 215 22.07 -0.58 24.75
CA CYS A 215 23.50 -0.31 24.98
C CYS A 215 24.51 -1.46 24.83
N LEU A 216 25.66 -1.10 24.22
CA LEU A 216 26.95 -1.81 24.02
C LEU A 216 26.91 -2.76 22.80
N GLY A 217 27.69 -2.60 21.73
CA GLY A 217 29.08 -2.17 21.60
C GLY A 217 29.80 -3.29 20.82
N ASP A 218 30.13 -3.03 19.54
CA ASP A 218 30.95 -3.84 18.62
C ASP A 218 30.69 -5.35 18.51
N TRP A 219 29.88 -5.75 17.53
CA TRP A 219 30.07 -6.98 16.73
C TRP A 219 29.51 -6.76 15.32
N VAL A 220 30.34 -6.25 14.41
CA VAL A 220 30.16 -6.39 12.96
C VAL A 220 30.92 -7.64 12.54
N ALA A 221 30.24 -8.77 12.42
CA ALA A 221 30.77 -9.94 11.73
C ALA A 221 29.65 -10.84 11.19
N GLU A 222 29.64 -10.98 9.86
CA GLU A 222 28.97 -12.00 9.04
C GLU A 222 27.45 -11.90 8.80
N ILE A 223 27.03 -10.85 8.09
CA ILE A 223 25.72 -10.77 7.39
C ILE A 223 25.88 -11.12 5.88
N SER A 224 26.85 -11.98 5.52
CA SER A 224 27.18 -12.27 4.11
C SER A 224 26.80 -13.68 3.63
N SER A 225 26.04 -14.46 4.40
CA SER A 225 25.84 -15.90 4.10
C SER A 225 24.41 -16.42 4.24
N PHE A 226 23.42 -15.59 4.51
CA PHE A 226 22.02 -16.06 4.56
C PHE A 226 21.33 -15.78 3.23
N PRO A 227 20.75 -16.80 2.55
CA PRO A 227 19.95 -16.57 1.36
C PRO A 227 18.76 -15.68 1.76
N PHE A 228 18.74 -14.48 1.20
CA PHE A 228 17.64 -13.54 1.31
C PHE A 228 16.34 -14.23 0.90
N LEU A 229 15.40 -14.26 1.83
CA LEU A 229 14.13 -14.97 1.75
C LEU A 229 13.07 -14.13 0.99
N LEU A 230 12.28 -14.75 0.09
CA LEU A 230 11.52 -14.09 -1.01
C LEU A 230 10.01 -14.42 -0.97
N PHE A 231 9.16 -13.66 -0.26
CA PHE A 231 7.76 -14.01 0.05
C PHE A 231 6.72 -12.93 -0.27
N ALA A 232 5.66 -13.09 -1.05
CA ALA A 232 4.79 -11.94 -1.38
C ALA A 232 3.94 -11.38 -0.20
N ASP A 233 4.50 -10.49 0.64
CA ASP A 233 3.84 -9.81 1.77
C ASP A 233 2.59 -9.07 1.30
N GLN A 234 2.70 -8.50 0.10
CA GLN A 234 1.69 -7.66 -0.49
C GLN A 234 1.41 -8.10 -1.91
N SER A 235 0.15 -7.98 -2.31
CA SER A 235 -0.24 -8.08 -3.70
C SER A 235 -0.32 -6.69 -4.31
N LEU A 236 0.32 -6.50 -5.46
CA LEU A 236 0.06 -5.34 -6.31
C LEU A 236 -0.89 -5.76 -7.41
N TRP A 237 -2.16 -5.44 -7.26
CA TRP A 237 -3.19 -5.74 -8.24
C TRP A 237 -3.36 -4.61 -9.23
N ILE A 238 -2.93 -4.86 -10.45
CA ILE A 238 -3.04 -3.93 -11.56
C ILE A 238 -4.24 -4.36 -12.41
N THR A 239 -5.25 -3.49 -12.50
CA THR A 239 -6.54 -3.80 -13.10
C THR A 239 -6.91 -2.82 -14.21
N ASP A 240 -7.45 -3.35 -15.30
CA ASP A 240 -8.03 -2.59 -16.42
C ASP A 240 -9.48 -2.17 -16.14
N SER A 241 -10.08 -2.66 -15.05
CA SER A 241 -11.47 -2.39 -14.69
C SER A 241 -11.66 -1.13 -13.84
N MET A 242 -10.59 -0.44 -13.46
CA MET A 242 -10.64 0.78 -12.64
C MET A 242 -10.28 2.02 -13.46
N GLU A 243 -11.04 3.09 -13.24
CA GLU A 243 -10.77 4.40 -13.82
C GLU A 243 -9.42 4.95 -13.33
N PHE A 244 -8.81 5.81 -14.14
CA PHE A 244 -7.55 6.48 -13.79
C PHE A 244 -7.71 7.28 -12.48
N GLY A 245 -6.77 7.12 -11.54
CA GLY A 245 -6.83 7.77 -10.22
C GLY A 245 -7.68 7.02 -9.19
N ALA A 246 -8.25 5.86 -9.54
CA ALA A 246 -8.93 5.00 -8.59
C ALA A 246 -7.96 3.93 -8.04
N GLY A 247 -8.03 3.72 -6.73
CA GLY A 247 -7.24 2.73 -6.01
C GLY A 247 -8.00 2.14 -4.83
N ALA A 248 -7.49 1.03 -4.32
CA ALA A 248 -7.86 0.46 -3.03
C ALA A 248 -6.65 -0.19 -2.39
N GLY A 249 -6.42 0.07 -1.11
CA GLY A 249 -5.26 -0.41 -0.36
C GLY A 249 -5.68 -1.00 0.97
N GLY A 250 -4.84 -1.90 1.49
CA GLY A 250 -5.04 -2.49 2.79
C GLY A 250 -3.90 -3.41 3.17
N ASP A 251 -4.13 -4.22 4.18
CA ASP A 251 -3.18 -5.19 4.73
C ASP A 251 -2.81 -6.32 3.73
N TRP A 252 -3.55 -6.46 2.62
CA TRP A 252 -3.28 -7.40 1.53
C TRP A 252 -2.47 -6.78 0.37
N GLY A 253 -2.18 -5.48 0.42
CA GLY A 253 -1.45 -4.74 -0.62
C GLY A 253 -2.28 -3.62 -1.26
N GLN A 254 -2.05 -3.37 -2.56
CA GLN A 254 -2.67 -2.27 -3.29
C GLN A 254 -3.30 -2.77 -4.59
N ARG A 255 -4.47 -2.23 -4.94
CA ARG A 255 -5.14 -2.38 -6.22
C ARG A 255 -5.24 -1.03 -6.92
N LEU A 256 -4.88 -0.99 -8.20
CA LEU A 256 -4.72 0.25 -8.95
C LEU A 256 -5.14 0.09 -10.41
N SER A 257 -5.53 1.20 -11.03
CA SER A 257 -5.72 1.27 -12.48
C SER A 257 -4.43 0.97 -13.24
N GLU A 258 -4.49 0.06 -14.22
CA GLU A 258 -3.40 -0.24 -15.15
C GLU A 258 -2.92 1.02 -15.87
N GLN A 259 -3.86 1.82 -16.38
CA GLN A 259 -3.54 3.00 -17.17
C GLN A 259 -2.66 3.98 -16.38
N GLU A 260 -3.00 4.19 -15.11
CA GLU A 260 -2.24 5.07 -14.23
C GLU A 260 -0.89 4.47 -13.87
N PHE A 261 -0.86 3.21 -13.43
CA PHE A 261 0.37 2.56 -12.99
C PHE A 261 1.40 2.51 -14.12
N VAL A 262 0.97 2.11 -15.33
CA VAL A 262 1.83 2.05 -16.51
C VAL A 262 2.32 3.45 -16.91
N ALA A 263 1.44 4.47 -16.89
CA ALA A 263 1.83 5.86 -17.18
C ALA A 263 2.74 6.48 -16.10
N GLY A 264 2.80 5.87 -14.90
CA GLY A 264 3.58 6.30 -13.75
C GLY A 264 4.91 5.58 -13.56
N LEU A 265 5.22 4.56 -14.36
CA LEU A 265 6.37 3.66 -14.15
C LEU A 265 7.73 4.35 -14.00
N GLU A 266 7.92 5.50 -14.63
CA GLU A 266 9.15 6.29 -14.57
C GLU A 266 9.00 7.58 -13.76
N LYS A 267 7.79 7.89 -13.27
CA LYS A 267 7.56 9.06 -12.44
C LYS A 267 8.13 8.83 -11.04
N ASP A 268 8.52 9.92 -10.40
CA ASP A 268 8.95 9.89 -9.00
C ASP A 268 7.80 9.48 -8.09
N ASN A 269 6.62 10.05 -8.32
CA ASN A 269 5.41 9.78 -7.55
C ASN A 269 4.34 9.15 -8.45
N ILE A 270 3.73 8.08 -7.96
CA ILE A 270 2.44 7.58 -8.44
C ILE A 270 1.47 7.80 -7.28
N GLU A 271 0.74 8.92 -7.32
CA GLU A 271 -0.04 9.42 -6.16
C GLU A 271 -0.98 8.36 -5.60
N THR A 272 -1.69 7.63 -6.46
CA THR A 272 -2.59 6.57 -6.03
C THR A 272 -1.83 5.42 -5.35
N VAL A 273 -0.65 5.02 -5.84
CA VAL A 273 0.17 3.99 -5.14
C VAL A 273 0.56 4.46 -3.75
N LEU A 274 1.01 5.72 -3.62
CA LEU A 274 1.42 6.28 -2.34
C LEU A 274 0.25 6.36 -1.36
N HIS A 275 -0.94 6.72 -1.86
CA HIS A 275 -2.17 6.72 -1.09
C HIS A 275 -2.54 5.32 -0.60
N GLU A 276 -2.60 4.34 -1.50
CA GLU A 276 -2.99 2.98 -1.14
C GLU A 276 -1.96 2.30 -0.23
N LEU A 277 -0.68 2.66 -0.33
CA LEU A 277 0.35 2.23 0.61
C LEU A 277 0.07 2.74 2.04
N GLY A 278 -0.45 3.96 2.19
CA GLY A 278 -0.81 4.46 3.53
C GLY A 278 -1.88 3.61 4.19
N HIS A 279 -2.89 3.18 3.45
CA HIS A 279 -3.89 2.22 3.95
C HIS A 279 -3.29 0.89 4.35
N THR A 280 -2.26 0.41 3.64
CA THR A 280 -1.51 -0.78 4.06
C THR A 280 -0.86 -0.60 5.43
N PHE A 281 -0.43 0.62 5.77
CA PHE A 281 0.08 0.97 7.09
C PHE A 281 -1.02 1.41 8.08
N ALA A 282 -2.30 1.13 7.81
CA ALA A 282 -3.43 1.58 8.64
C ALA A 282 -3.48 3.10 8.87
N LEU A 283 -2.89 3.88 7.95
CA LEU A 283 -2.90 5.33 8.01
C LEU A 283 -4.04 5.87 7.16
N ASP A 284 -4.85 6.72 7.79
CA ASP A 284 -6.03 7.31 7.18
C ASP A 284 -5.67 8.32 6.07
N GLY A 285 -6.64 8.63 5.22
CA GLY A 285 -6.47 9.43 4.00
C GLY A 285 -5.92 10.86 4.16
N GLU A 286 -5.81 11.38 5.39
CA GLU A 286 -5.13 12.66 5.65
C GLU A 286 -3.60 12.51 5.73
N PHE A 287 -3.08 11.39 6.22
CA PHE A 287 -1.63 11.12 6.28
C PHE A 287 -1.03 10.83 4.90
N THR A 288 -1.85 10.28 3.99
CA THR A 288 -1.41 9.98 2.61
C THR A 288 -1.21 11.21 1.74
N ARG A 289 -1.83 12.36 2.08
CA ARG A 289 -1.66 13.63 1.34
C ARG A 289 -0.29 14.29 1.56
N GLY A 290 0.46 13.90 2.59
CA GLY A 290 1.81 14.42 2.84
C GLY A 290 2.85 14.03 1.77
N PHE A 291 2.47 13.15 0.84
CA PHE A 291 3.31 12.69 -0.28
C PHE A 291 2.88 13.24 -1.66
N GLN A 292 1.81 14.05 -1.72
CA GLN A 292 1.38 14.80 -2.90
C GLN A 292 2.13 16.14 -2.97
#